data_AF-A0A3D0NFP4-F1
#
_entry.id   AF-A0A3D0NFP4-F1
#
_cell.length_a   1.000
_cell.length_b   1.000
_cell.length_c   1.000
_cell.angle_alpha   90.00
_cell.angle_beta   90.00
_cell.angle_gamma   90.00
#
_symmetry.space_group_name_H-M   'P 1'
#
loop_
_entity.id
_entity.type
_entity.pdbx_description
1 polymer ?
#
loop_
_entity_poly.entity_id
_entity_poly.type
_entity_poly.pdbx_seq_one_letter_code
_entity_poly.pdbx_strand_id
1 'polypeptide(L)'
;MSEMIPIFGMLTGIIIPLAAFFWQYIEGKERRATILEISKTIDDPDRLDELMSMLDEKKSEPTDYRRGGLITLFVGIGIYAFGAFALGRLFEGAGMLVGLIGLGIVVAGYLYPPT
;
A
#
# COMPACT_ATOMS: atom_id res chain seq x y z
N MET A 1 24.08 5.32 -26.72
CA MET A 1 24.09 5.76 -25.30
C MET A 1 22.78 6.42 -24.87
N SER A 2 22.12 7.22 -25.71
CA SER A 2 20.85 7.89 -25.36
C SER A 2 19.67 6.93 -25.10
N GLU A 3 19.61 5.77 -25.76
CA GLU A 3 18.52 4.78 -25.59
C GLU A 3 18.65 3.92 -24.32
N MET A 4 19.86 3.82 -23.76
CA MET A 4 20.09 3.00 -22.54
C MET A 4 19.41 3.61 -21.32
N ILE A 5 19.44 4.94 -21.20
CA ILE A 5 18.87 5.69 -20.07
C ILE A 5 17.36 5.44 -19.89
N PRO A 6 16.51 5.58 -20.93
CA PRO A 6 15.08 5.28 -20.79
C PRO A 6 14.80 3.80 -20.49
N ILE A 7 15.60 2.86 -21.02
CA ILE A 7 15.45 1.43 -20.72
C ILE A 7 15.74 1.14 -19.23
N PHE A 8 16.82 1.70 -18.68
CA PHE A 8 17.14 1.56 -17.26
C PHE A 8 16.09 2.22 -16.37
N GLY A 9 15.53 3.37 -16.77
CA GLY A 9 14.44 4.03 -16.03
C GLY A 9 13.14 3.22 -16.01
N MET A 10 12.77 2.57 -17.12
CA MET A 10 11.60 1.68 -17.15
C MET A 10 11.82 0.41 -16.33
N LEU A 11 13.02 -0.17 -16.36
CA LEU A 11 13.37 -1.34 -15.56
C LEU A 11 13.30 -1.05 -14.05
N THR A 12 13.89 0.07 -13.59
CA THR A 12 13.84 0.43 -12.17
C THR A 12 12.41 0.70 -11.71
N GLY A 13 11.57 1.32 -12.55
CA GLY A 13 10.15 1.55 -12.28
C GLY A 13 9.32 0.27 -12.10
N ILE A 14 9.73 -0.86 -12.69
CA ILE A 14 9.07 -2.16 -12.56
C ILE A 14 9.68 -3.00 -11.42
N ILE A 15 10.99 -2.96 -11.26
CA ILE A 15 11.73 -3.74 -10.25
C ILE A 15 11.33 -3.34 -8.83
N ILE A 16 11.17 -2.03 -8.56
CA ILE A 16 10.85 -1.53 -7.21
C ILE A 16 9.48 -2.05 -6.71
N PRO A 17 8.36 -1.91 -7.47
CA PRO A 17 7.09 -2.50 -7.09
C PRO A 17 7.17 -4.02 -6.92
N LEU A 18 7.80 -4.73 -7.86
CA LEU A 18 7.91 -6.20 -7.80
C LEU A 18 8.66 -6.65 -6.54
N ALA A 19 9.76 -5.99 -6.18
CA ALA A 19 10.51 -6.29 -4.97
C ALA A 19 9.67 -6.05 -3.70
N ALA A 20 8.92 -4.95 -3.65
CA ALA A 20 8.03 -4.65 -2.53
C ALA A 20 6.91 -5.70 -2.38
N PHE A 21 6.28 -6.12 -3.48
CA PHE A 21 5.26 -7.18 -3.47
C PHE A 21 5.86 -8.53 -3.11
N PHE A 22 7.04 -8.86 -3.61
CA PHE A 22 7.73 -10.11 -3.31
C PHE A 22 8.08 -10.21 -1.82
N TRP A 23 8.55 -9.13 -1.21
CA TRP A 23 8.77 -9.06 0.23
C TRP A 23 7.49 -9.30 1.02
N GLN A 24 6.40 -8.60 0.68
CA GLN A 24 5.11 -8.81 1.34
C GLN A 24 4.58 -10.24 1.19
N TYR A 25 4.83 -10.88 0.03
CA TYR A 25 4.44 -12.26 -0.21
C TYR A 25 5.22 -13.24 0.69
N ILE A 26 6.55 -13.07 0.81
CA ILE A 26 7.37 -13.90 1.69
C ILE A 26 6.94 -13.72 3.14
N GLU A 27 6.81 -12.48 3.61
CA GLU A 27 6.41 -12.18 4.98
C GLU A 27 5.03 -12.77 5.31
N GLY A 28 4.08 -12.70 4.37
CA GLY A 28 2.77 -13.32 4.51
C GLY A 28 2.81 -14.85 4.53
N LYS A 29 3.70 -15.47 3.73
CA LYS A 29 3.83 -16.92 3.63
C LYS A 29 4.49 -17.53 4.87
N GLU A 30 5.56 -16.93 5.37
CA GLU A 30 6.27 -17.41 6.57
C GLU A 30 5.36 -17.34 7.80
N ARG A 31 4.65 -16.23 7.99
CA ARG A 31 3.69 -16.09 9.10
C ARG A 31 2.62 -17.19 9.08
N ARG A 32 2.08 -17.53 7.90
CA ARG A 32 1.07 -18.61 7.77
C ARG A 32 1.66 -19.99 8.08
N ALA A 33 2.90 -20.25 7.65
CA ALA A 33 3.56 -21.52 7.89
C ALA A 33 3.82 -21.76 9.39
N THR A 34 4.35 -20.75 10.09
CA THR A 34 4.60 -20.82 11.55
C THR A 34 3.31 -21.08 12.33
N ILE A 35 2.20 -20.43 11.96
CA ILE A 35 0.93 -20.62 12.67
C ILE A 35 0.34 -22.00 12.44
N LEU A 36 0.47 -22.55 11.23
CA LEU A 36 0.00 -23.90 10.90
C LEU A 36 0.78 -24.99 11.65
N GLU A 37 2.02 -24.69 12.03
CA GLU A 37 2.86 -25.55 12.87
C GLU A 37 2.51 -25.41 14.37
N ILE A 38 2.25 -24.18 14.83
CA ILE A 38 1.78 -23.92 16.20
C ILE A 38 0.38 -24.52 16.42
N SER A 39 -0.54 -24.40 15.47
CA SER A 39 -1.92 -24.93 15.58
C SER A 39 -1.99 -26.44 15.65
N LYS A 40 -0.95 -27.15 15.18
CA LYS A 40 -0.83 -28.61 15.29
C LYS A 40 -0.26 -29.06 16.63
N THR A 41 0.31 -28.14 17.41
CA THR A 41 1.04 -28.42 18.65
C THR A 41 0.24 -27.97 19.88
N ILE A 42 -0.78 -27.12 19.72
CA ILE A 42 -1.63 -26.61 20.80
C ILE A 42 -2.93 -27.43 20.89
N ASP A 43 -3.17 -28.05 22.05
CA ASP A 43 -4.41 -28.78 22.40
C ASP A 43 -5.43 -27.92 23.19
N ASP A 44 -5.06 -26.69 23.57
CA ASP A 44 -5.90 -25.79 24.39
C ASP A 44 -6.64 -24.74 23.52
N PRO A 45 -7.99 -24.71 23.50
CA PRO A 45 -8.77 -23.84 22.64
C PRO A 45 -8.56 -22.33 22.90
N ASP A 46 -8.31 -21.94 24.16
CA ASP A 46 -8.09 -20.52 24.53
C ASP A 46 -6.82 -19.92 23.90
N ARG A 47 -5.75 -20.73 23.73
CA ARG A 47 -4.52 -20.27 23.06
C ARG A 47 -4.65 -20.24 21.54
N LEU A 48 -5.53 -21.08 21.01
CA LEU A 48 -5.88 -21.06 19.59
C LEU A 48 -6.63 -19.77 19.24
N ASP A 49 -7.58 -19.36 20.09
CA ASP A 49 -8.29 -18.09 19.98
C ASP A 49 -7.35 -16.89 20.13
N GLU A 50 -6.36 -16.95 21.03
CA GLU A 50 -5.34 -15.90 21.16
C GLU A 50 -4.47 -15.79 19.88
N LEU A 51 -4.03 -16.92 19.30
CA LEU A 51 -3.32 -16.94 18.01
C LEU A 51 -4.18 -16.49 16.82
N MET A 52 -5.47 -16.85 16.81
CA MET A 52 -6.42 -16.35 15.82
C MET A 52 -6.66 -14.84 16.01
N SER A 53 -6.68 -14.34 17.24
CA SER A 53 -6.82 -12.91 17.53
C SER A 53 -5.58 -12.12 17.12
N MET A 54 -4.36 -12.65 17.29
CA MET A 54 -3.13 -12.03 16.77
C MET A 54 -3.09 -12.00 15.22
N LEU A 55 -3.81 -12.92 14.56
CA LEU A 55 -4.05 -12.93 13.12
C LEU A 55 -5.10 -11.90 12.69
N ASP A 56 -6.21 -11.83 13.42
CA ASP A 56 -7.31 -10.88 13.18
C ASP A 56 -6.97 -9.45 13.59
N GLU A 57 -6.01 -9.24 14.50
CA GLU A 57 -5.43 -7.93 14.85
C GLU A 57 -4.49 -7.39 13.77
N LYS A 58 -4.24 -8.14 12.69
CA LYS A 58 -3.91 -7.51 11.41
C LYS A 58 -5.16 -7.04 10.64
N LYS A 59 -6.25 -6.72 11.34
CA LYS A 59 -6.97 -5.47 11.05
C LYS A 59 -5.93 -4.38 11.22
N SER A 60 -5.22 -4.08 10.13
CA SER A 60 -4.53 -2.81 9.93
C SER A 60 -5.31 -1.76 10.72
N GLU A 61 -4.71 -1.13 11.74
CA GLU A 61 -5.28 0.01 12.49
C GLU A 61 -6.25 0.70 11.55
N PRO A 62 -7.56 0.84 11.89
CA PRO A 62 -8.60 1.18 10.95
C PRO A 62 -8.04 2.27 10.07
N THR A 63 -7.60 1.90 8.84
CA THR A 63 -6.55 2.68 8.18
C THR A 63 -7.19 4.00 7.94
N ASP A 64 -6.81 4.98 8.75
CA ASP A 64 -7.65 6.13 8.99
C ASP A 64 -7.84 6.73 7.61
N TYR A 65 -9.03 6.53 7.01
CA TYR A 65 -9.21 6.75 5.58
C TYR A 65 -8.88 8.21 5.26
N ARG A 66 -8.98 9.06 6.28
CA ARG A 66 -8.53 10.45 6.34
C ARG A 66 -7.01 10.58 6.16
N ARG A 67 -6.19 9.82 6.90
CA ARG A 67 -4.73 9.80 6.75
C ARG A 67 -4.34 9.22 5.39
N GLY A 68 -4.90 8.08 5.00
CA GLY A 68 -4.62 7.45 3.71
C GLY A 68 -4.97 8.38 2.55
N GLY A 69 -6.17 8.95 2.56
CA GLY A 69 -6.63 9.88 1.55
C GLY A 69 -5.81 11.17 1.50
N LEU A 70 -5.39 11.71 2.66
CA LEU A 70 -4.57 12.91 2.72
C LEU A 70 -3.20 12.66 2.10
N ILE A 71 -2.58 11.51 2.41
CA ILE A 71 -1.31 11.10 1.79
C ILE A 71 -1.47 10.98 0.27
N THR A 72 -2.52 10.31 -0.21
CA THR A 72 -2.79 10.18 -1.65
C THR A 72 -3.03 11.52 -2.33
N LEU A 73 -3.72 12.46 -1.67
CA LEU A 73 -3.93 13.81 -2.17
C LEU A 73 -2.59 14.55 -2.35
N PHE A 74 -1.72 14.49 -1.35
CA PHE A 74 -0.38 15.09 -1.41
C PHE A 74 0.50 14.44 -2.47
N VAL A 75 0.42 13.12 -2.65
CA VAL A 75 1.12 12.42 -3.75
C VAL A 75 0.63 12.94 -5.10
N GLY A 76 -0.67 13.11 -5.29
CA GLY A 76 -1.24 13.69 -6.51
C GLY A 76 -0.74 15.11 -6.80
N ILE A 77 -0.72 15.97 -5.78
CA ILE A 77 -0.16 17.33 -5.87
C ILE A 77 1.33 17.29 -6.23
N GLY A 78 2.10 16.39 -5.63
CA GLY A 78 3.52 16.20 -5.93
C GLY A 78 3.75 15.79 -7.39
N ILE A 79 2.98 14.82 -7.90
CA ILE A 79 3.06 14.38 -9.30
C ILE A 79 2.63 15.50 -10.25
N TYR A 80 1.59 16.27 -9.90
CA TYR A 80 1.12 17.41 -10.69
C TYR A 80 2.21 18.48 -10.81
N ALA A 81 2.77 18.90 -9.67
CA ALA A 81 3.84 19.89 -9.63
C ALA A 81 5.09 19.39 -10.38
N PHE A 82 5.46 18.13 -10.19
CA PHE A 82 6.58 17.53 -10.90
C PHE A 82 6.34 17.46 -12.42
N GLY A 83 5.11 17.18 -12.85
CA GLY A 83 4.67 17.28 -14.23
C GLY A 83 4.82 18.71 -14.78
N ALA A 84 4.38 19.71 -14.02
CA ALA A 84 4.47 21.11 -14.41
C ALA A 84 5.92 21.62 -14.53
N PHE A 85 6.84 21.15 -13.68
CA PHE A 85 8.24 21.61 -13.68
C PHE A 85 9.16 20.84 -14.63
N ALA A 86 8.96 19.53 -14.84
CA ALA A 86 9.97 18.69 -15.48
C ALA A 86 9.48 17.73 -16.57
N LEU A 87 8.26 17.16 -16.45
CA LEU A 87 7.83 16.01 -17.27
C LEU A 87 6.68 16.28 -18.26
N GLY A 88 6.03 17.44 -18.18
CA GLY A 88 4.98 17.87 -19.09
C GLY A 88 3.55 17.41 -18.74
N ARG A 89 2.61 17.69 -19.64
CA ARG A 89 1.15 17.59 -19.44
C ARG A 89 0.63 16.21 -19.03
N LEU A 90 1.32 15.13 -19.40
CA LEU A 90 0.88 13.77 -19.08
C LEU A 90 1.00 13.48 -17.58
N PHE A 91 2.12 13.90 -16.96
CA PHE A 91 2.32 13.78 -15.51
C PHE A 91 1.46 14.78 -14.73
N GLU A 92 1.23 15.97 -15.28
CA GLU A 92 0.26 16.92 -14.75
C GLU A 92 -1.15 16.30 -14.65
N GLY A 93 -1.62 15.66 -15.72
CA GLY A 93 -2.89 14.93 -15.74
C GLY A 93 -2.94 13.75 -14.75
N ALA A 94 -1.86 12.95 -14.68
CA ALA A 94 -1.76 11.86 -13.72
C ALA A 94 -1.82 12.36 -12.27
N GLY A 95 -1.16 13.49 -11.98
CA GLY A 95 -1.19 14.13 -10.66
C GLY A 95 -2.58 14.63 -10.27
N MET A 96 -3.31 15.27 -11.19
CA MET A 96 -4.71 15.67 -10.94
C MET A 96 -5.60 14.46 -10.65
N LEU A 97 -5.45 13.38 -11.41
CA LEU A 97 -6.23 12.15 -11.22
C LEU A 97 -5.97 11.55 -9.82
N VAL A 98 -4.69 11.37 -9.45
CA VAL A 98 -4.32 10.83 -8.14
C VAL A 98 -4.76 11.77 -7.01
N GLY A 99 -4.68 13.09 -7.21
CA GLY A 99 -5.16 14.08 -6.26
C GLY A 99 -6.66 13.98 -6.01
N LEU A 100 -7.46 13.84 -7.07
CA LEU A 100 -8.92 13.66 -6.95
C LEU A 100 -9.28 12.35 -6.24
N ILE A 101 -8.54 11.27 -6.50
CA ILE A 101 -8.72 10.00 -5.76
C ILE A 101 -8.46 10.21 -4.27
N GLY A 102 -7.35 10.88 -3.92
CA GLY A 102 -7.02 11.19 -2.53
C GLY A 102 -8.10 12.03 -1.85
N LEU A 103 -8.60 13.06 -2.52
CA LEU A 103 -9.71 13.88 -2.02
C LEU A 103 -10.96 13.03 -1.75
N GLY A 104 -11.31 12.13 -2.66
CA GLY A 104 -12.44 11.21 -2.50
C GLY A 104 -12.28 10.29 -1.29
N ILE A 105 -11.08 9.75 -1.05
CA ILE A 105 -10.78 8.90 0.10
C ILE A 105 -10.86 9.70 1.42
N VAL A 106 -10.38 10.96 1.44
CA VAL A 106 -10.55 11.84 2.61
C VAL A 106 -12.02 12.04 2.90
N VAL A 107 -12.81 12.45 1.90
CA VAL A 107 -14.25 12.70 2.06
C VAL A 107 -14.96 11.44 2.55
N ALA A 108 -14.64 10.27 1.97
CA ALA A 108 -15.19 8.99 2.40
C ALA A 108 -14.84 8.67 3.86
N GLY A 109 -13.60 8.96 4.30
CA GLY A 109 -13.19 8.78 5.69
C GLY A 109 -13.88 9.71 6.70
N TYR A 110 -14.43 10.84 6.25
CA TYR A 110 -15.28 11.71 7.09
C TYR A 110 -16.75 11.28 7.06
N LEU A 111 -17.26 10.81 5.91
CA LEU A 111 -18.67 10.40 5.75
C LEU A 111 -18.96 9.01 6.34
N TYR A 112 -17.99 8.10 6.29
CA TYR A 112 -18.08 6.73 6.78
C TYR A 112 -16.96 6.49 7.81
N PRO A 113 -17.11 7.02 9.03
CA PRO A 113 -16.14 6.79 10.08
C PRO A 113 -16.03 5.28 10.36
N PRO A 114 -14.81 4.73 10.50
CA PRO A 114 -14.62 3.32 10.78
C PRO A 114 -15.21 2.98 12.17
N THR A 115 -16.18 2.07 12.20
CA THR A 115 -16.72 1.44 13.42
C THR A 115 -15.80 0.34 13.93
#